data_AF-A0A519F1U1-F1
#
_entry.id   AF-A0A519F1U1-F1
#
_cell.length_a   1.000
_cell.length_b   1.000
_cell.length_c   1.000
_cell.angle_alpha   90.00
_cell.angle_beta   90.00
_cell.angle_gamma   90.00
#
_symmetry.space_group_name_H-M   'P 1'
#
loop_
_entity.id
_entity.type
_entity.pdbx_description
1 polymer ?
#
loop_
_entity_poly.entity_id
_entity_poly.type
_entity_poly.pdbx_seq_one_letter_code
_entity_poly.pdbx_strand_id
1 'polypeptide(L)'
;MPADARPQDAARITLSPDSLLRIEQELTEDDRSGPWETTRVFALPGGDLLAHATSRGYAPEPPRFPAQGVVVLPLTDRAGQWRQVRIDALGRGFRLLPGEVDEPLALLSKRLGLDEPAAHYTPPPAVVSAAQTFVMLLTSFGCLVFVLGGLWMMWSGQTAKDRWTGLAGVVFFGACMWVSLSEMRSRRS
;
A
#
# COMPACT_ATOMS: atom_id res chain seq x y z
N MET A 1 6.61 23.05 -12.17
CA MET A 1 6.35 21.75 -12.82
C MET A 1 5.26 21.07 -12.03
N PRO A 2 4.10 20.77 -12.63
CA PRO A 2 3.03 20.08 -11.93
C PRO A 2 3.49 18.65 -11.61
N ALA A 3 3.17 18.19 -10.40
CA ALA A 3 3.35 16.80 -10.01
C ALA A 3 2.46 15.94 -10.92
N ASP A 4 3.09 15.10 -11.74
CA ASP A 4 2.39 14.05 -12.47
C ASP A 4 1.63 13.21 -11.46
N ALA A 5 0.30 13.21 -11.59
CA ALA A 5 -0.55 12.25 -10.94
C ALA A 5 -0.15 10.86 -11.45
N ARG A 6 0.67 10.13 -10.67
CA ARG A 6 0.95 8.72 -10.92
C ARG A 6 -0.41 8.01 -11.02
N PRO A 7 -0.63 7.16 -12.05
CA PRO A 7 -1.90 6.46 -12.19
C PRO A 7 -2.14 5.62 -10.95
N GLN A 8 -3.13 6.05 -10.15
CA GLN A 8 -3.64 5.35 -8.98
C GLN A 8 -4.01 3.92 -9.36
N ASP A 9 -3.48 2.94 -8.61
CA ASP A 9 -4.11 1.70 -8.15
C ASP A 9 -5.31 1.18 -8.96
N ALA A 10 -5.20 1.12 -10.29
CA ALA A 10 -6.30 0.72 -11.14
C ALA A 10 -6.31 -0.81 -11.20
N ALA A 11 -7.13 -1.43 -10.36
CA ALA A 11 -7.37 -2.87 -10.44
C ALA A 11 -7.87 -3.23 -11.85
N ARG A 12 -7.09 -4.04 -12.55
CA ARG A 12 -7.45 -4.60 -13.85
C ARG A 12 -8.41 -5.76 -13.61
N ILE A 13 -9.67 -5.56 -14.01
CA ILE A 13 -10.70 -6.59 -13.93
C ILE A 13 -10.82 -7.27 -15.30
N THR A 14 -10.64 -8.59 -15.33
CA THR A 14 -10.84 -9.43 -16.51
C THR A 14 -11.96 -10.42 -16.23
N LEU A 15 -13.01 -10.39 -17.06
CA LEU A 15 -14.10 -11.37 -17.00
C LEU A 15 -13.84 -12.48 -18.02
N SER A 16 -14.18 -13.71 -17.66
CA SER A 16 -14.17 -14.80 -18.63
C SER A 16 -15.28 -14.63 -19.68
N PRO A 17 -15.08 -15.14 -20.92
CA PRO A 17 -16.08 -15.02 -21.98
C PRO A 17 -17.46 -15.61 -21.64
N ASP A 18 -17.49 -16.60 -20.74
CA ASP A 18 -18.68 -17.27 -20.25
C ASP A 18 -19.28 -16.62 -18.99
N SER A 19 -18.68 -15.53 -18.49
CA SER A 19 -19.09 -14.84 -17.26
C SER A 19 -19.10 -15.71 -15.99
N LEU A 20 -18.38 -16.84 -15.99
CA LEU A 20 -18.24 -17.73 -14.82
C LEU A 20 -17.08 -17.34 -13.90
N LEU A 21 -16.13 -16.54 -14.40
CA LEU A 21 -14.94 -16.15 -13.68
C LEU A 21 -14.72 -14.64 -13.75
N ARG A 22 -14.28 -14.07 -12.63
CA ARG A 22 -13.77 -12.71 -12.55
C ARG A 22 -12.36 -12.75 -11.98
N ILE A 23 -11.43 -12.15 -12.70
CA ILE A 23 -10.03 -12.02 -12.30
C ILE A 23 -9.80 -10.56 -12.00
N GLU A 24 -9.31 -10.27 -10.80
CA GLU A 24 -8.91 -8.93 -10.37
C GLU A 24 -7.39 -8.94 -10.20
N GLN A 25 -6.71 -8.07 -10.94
CA GLN A 25 -5.26 -7.88 -10.83
C GLN A 25 -5.02 -6.45 -10.37
N GLU A 26 -4.56 -6.29 -9.14
CA GLU A 26 -4.28 -5.00 -8.52
C GLU A 26 -2.78 -4.80 -8.46
N LEU A 27 -2.30 -3.74 -9.12
CA LEU A 27 -0.90 -3.35 -9.06
C LEU A 27 -0.72 -2.30 -7.97
N THR A 28 0.21 -2.56 -7.06
CA THR A 28 0.63 -1.62 -6.01
C THR A 28 2.09 -1.24 -6.23
N GLU A 29 2.36 0.04 -6.41
CA GLU A 29 3.75 0.55 -6.40
C GLU A 29 4.23 0.77 -4.96
N ASP A 30 5.28 0.06 -4.55
CA ASP A 30 6.00 0.34 -3.31
C ASP A 30 7.34 1.00 -3.63
N ASP A 31 7.51 2.27 -3.23
CA ASP A 31 8.72 3.07 -3.42
C ASP A 31 9.99 2.39 -2.85
N ARG A 32 9.86 1.44 -1.90
CA ARG A 32 11.00 0.74 -1.28
C ARG A 32 11.30 -0.63 -1.88
N SER A 33 10.26 -1.33 -2.37
CA SER A 33 10.36 -2.75 -2.74
C SER A 33 10.12 -3.01 -4.23
N GLY A 34 9.73 -1.98 -4.98
CA GLY A 34 9.26 -2.10 -6.36
C GLY A 34 7.78 -2.50 -6.45
N PRO A 35 7.25 -2.66 -7.67
CA PRO A 35 5.84 -2.99 -7.87
C PRO A 35 5.50 -4.40 -7.40
N TRP A 36 4.31 -4.57 -6.84
CA TRP A 36 3.69 -5.84 -6.50
C TRP A 36 2.35 -5.96 -7.21
N GLU A 37 2.03 -7.15 -7.69
CA GLU A 37 0.73 -7.45 -8.29
C GLU A 37 -0.02 -8.45 -7.41
N THR A 38 -1.24 -8.10 -7.03
CA THR A 38 -2.17 -9.00 -6.34
C THR A 38 -3.20 -9.51 -7.32
N THR A 39 -3.22 -10.82 -7.54
CA THR A 39 -4.19 -11.50 -8.40
C THR A 39 -5.21 -12.26 -7.56
N ARG A 40 -6.49 -11.95 -7.79
CA ARG A 40 -7.63 -12.64 -7.17
C ARG A 40 -8.51 -13.22 -8.27
N VAL A 41 -8.93 -14.47 -8.11
CA VAL A 41 -9.82 -15.18 -9.03
C VAL A 41 -11.09 -15.52 -8.28
N PHE A 42 -12.24 -15.09 -8.80
CA PHE A 42 -13.55 -15.31 -8.23
C PHE A 42 -14.42 -16.16 -9.16
N ALA A 43 -15.17 -17.09 -8.60
CA ALA A 43 -16.26 -17.78 -9.27
C ALA A 43 -17.52 -16.91 -9.24
N LEU A 44 -18.19 -16.79 -10.37
CA LEU A 44 -19.48 -16.11 -10.52
C LEU A 44 -20.60 -17.13 -10.73
N PRO A 45 -21.85 -16.80 -10.36
CA PRO A 45 -22.29 -15.54 -9.74
C PRO A 45 -22.03 -15.45 -8.22
N GLY A 46 -21.57 -16.52 -7.58
CA GLY A 46 -21.46 -16.60 -6.11
C GLY A 46 -20.45 -15.64 -5.47
N GLY A 47 -19.45 -15.17 -6.22
CA GLY A 47 -18.37 -14.35 -5.69
C GLY A 47 -17.36 -15.14 -4.85
N ASP A 48 -17.37 -16.48 -4.94
CA ASP A 48 -16.45 -17.33 -4.20
C ASP A 48 -15.02 -17.06 -4.64
N LEU A 49 -14.14 -16.69 -3.70
CA LEU A 49 -12.71 -16.53 -3.97
C LEU A 49 -12.08 -17.91 -4.21
N LEU A 50 -11.71 -18.17 -5.46
CA LEU A 50 -11.09 -19.41 -5.93
C LEU A 50 -9.58 -19.42 -5.70
N ALA A 51 -8.93 -18.28 -5.95
CA ALA A 51 -7.49 -18.14 -5.80
C ALA A 51 -7.13 -16.71 -5.41
N HIS A 52 -6.09 -16.57 -4.59
CA HIS A 52 -5.50 -15.29 -4.22
C HIS A 52 -4.00 -15.48 -4.14
N ALA A 53 -3.26 -14.66 -4.88
CA ALA A 53 -1.81 -14.70 -4.94
C ALA A 53 -1.25 -13.28 -5.06
N THR A 54 -0.10 -13.06 -4.44
CA THR A 54 0.65 -11.81 -4.56
C THR A 54 2.03 -12.12 -5.15
N SER A 55 2.41 -11.35 -6.16
CA SER A 55 3.61 -11.54 -6.94
C SER A 55 4.43 -10.26 -6.98
N ARG A 56 5.76 -10.39 -7.03
CA ARG A 56 6.64 -9.24 -7.28
C ARG A 56 6.70 -8.95 -8.77
N GLY A 57 6.51 -7.70 -9.13
CA GLY A 57 6.47 -7.25 -10.51
C GLY A 57 5.17 -7.61 -11.22
N TYR A 58 5.22 -7.53 -12.54
CA TYR A 58 4.08 -7.74 -13.42
C TYR A 58 4.03 -9.19 -13.88
N ALA A 59 2.83 -9.77 -13.91
CA ALA A 59 2.56 -11.00 -14.62
C ALA A 59 3.10 -10.91 -16.06
N PRO A 60 3.93 -11.86 -16.50
CA PRO A 60 4.55 -11.82 -17.82
C PRO A 60 3.53 -11.99 -18.95
N GLU A 61 2.37 -12.58 -18.65
CA GLU A 61 1.34 -12.89 -19.64
C GLU A 61 -0.07 -12.63 -19.08
N PRO A 62 -1.04 -12.25 -19.93
CA PRO A 62 -2.43 -12.10 -19.51
C PRO A 62 -3.09 -13.47 -19.25
N PRO A 63 -4.18 -13.51 -18.45
CA PRO A 63 -4.98 -14.70 -18.28
C PRO A 63 -5.56 -15.22 -19.60
N ARG A 64 -5.59 -16.54 -19.77
CA ARG A 64 -6.15 -17.23 -20.93
C ARG A 64 -7.32 -18.12 -20.50
N PHE A 65 -8.35 -18.21 -21.34
CA PHE A 65 -9.55 -19.00 -21.08
C PHE A 65 -9.69 -20.13 -22.11
N PRO A 66 -9.01 -21.27 -21.91
CA PRO A 66 -8.97 -22.34 -22.92
C PRO A 66 -10.30 -23.11 -23.05
N ALA A 67 -11.16 -23.06 -22.04
CA ALA A 67 -12.45 -23.74 -22.00
C ALA A 67 -13.40 -23.02 -21.04
N GLN A 68 -14.68 -23.38 -21.08
CA GLN A 68 -15.69 -22.88 -20.15
C GLN A 68 -15.32 -23.21 -18.71
N GLY A 69 -15.36 -22.21 -17.82
CA GLY A 69 -15.02 -22.34 -16.40
C GLY A 69 -13.54 -22.59 -16.11
N VAL A 70 -12.67 -22.52 -17.12
CA VAL A 70 -11.23 -22.76 -16.97
C VAL A 70 -10.44 -21.50 -17.26
N VAL A 71 -9.53 -21.15 -16.36
CA VAL A 71 -8.55 -20.09 -16.56
C VAL A 71 -7.13 -20.63 -16.43
N VAL A 72 -6.23 -20.16 -17.28
CA VAL A 72 -4.79 -20.37 -17.16
C VAL A 72 -4.15 -19.00 -16.96
N LEU A 73 -3.45 -18.81 -15.86
CA LEU A 73 -2.81 -17.54 -15.55
C LEU A 73 -1.44 -17.75 -14.88
N PRO A 74 -0.48 -16.84 -15.10
CA PRO A 74 0.81 -16.91 -14.43
C PRO A 74 0.66 -16.51 -12.96
N LEU A 75 1.06 -17.39 -12.06
CA LEU A 75 1.17 -17.13 -10.63
C LEU A 75 2.59 -17.41 -10.15
N THR A 76 3.02 -16.73 -9.11
CA THR A 76 4.34 -16.96 -8.52
C THR A 76 4.27 -18.10 -7.51
N ASP A 77 5.21 -19.03 -7.58
CA ASP A 77 5.37 -20.11 -6.61
C ASP A 77 6.17 -19.66 -5.37
N ARG A 78 6.36 -20.58 -4.41
CA ARG A 78 7.14 -20.35 -3.18
C ARG A 78 8.58 -19.90 -3.44
N ALA A 79 9.15 -20.26 -4.58
CA ALA A 79 10.52 -19.92 -4.95
C ALA A 79 10.61 -18.56 -5.68
N GLY A 80 9.49 -17.84 -5.82
CA GLY A 80 9.45 -16.59 -6.57
C GLY A 80 9.43 -16.80 -8.09
N GLN A 81 9.21 -18.02 -8.57
CA GLN A 81 9.19 -18.34 -10.00
C GLN A 81 7.78 -18.26 -10.56
N TRP A 82 7.64 -17.66 -11.74
CA TRP A 82 6.37 -17.63 -12.46
C TRP A 82 6.02 -19.00 -13.01
N ARG A 83 4.81 -19.47 -12.72
CA ARG A 83 4.24 -20.73 -13.23
C ARG A 83 2.86 -20.49 -13.82
N GLN A 84 2.59 -21.15 -14.93
CA GLN A 84 1.28 -21.15 -15.55
C GLN A 84 0.36 -22.08 -14.77
N VAL A 85 -0.58 -21.51 -14.03
CA VAL A 85 -1.52 -22.28 -13.22
C VAL A 85 -2.84 -22.38 -13.94
N ARG A 86 -3.32 -23.61 -14.15
CA ARG A 86 -4.65 -23.90 -14.67
C ARG A 86 -5.60 -24.06 -13.49
N ILE A 87 -6.68 -23.30 -13.47
CA ILE A 87 -7.75 -23.39 -12.48
C ILE A 87 -9.03 -23.78 -13.22
N ASP A 88 -9.67 -24.84 -12.75
CA ASP A 88 -11.01 -25.27 -13.18
C ASP A 88 -12.00 -24.91 -12.08
N ALA A 89 -12.82 -23.88 -12.34
CA ALA A 89 -13.81 -23.39 -11.41
C ALA A 89 -14.98 -24.36 -11.23
N LEU A 90 -15.39 -25.05 -12.29
CA LEU A 90 -16.51 -26.00 -12.28
C LEU A 90 -16.11 -27.29 -11.56
N GLY A 91 -14.92 -27.80 -11.87
CA GLY A 91 -14.33 -28.98 -11.22
C GLY A 91 -13.76 -28.69 -9.83
N ARG A 92 -13.67 -27.42 -9.41
CA ARG A 92 -12.97 -26.96 -8.19
C ARG A 92 -11.57 -27.56 -8.07
N GLY A 93 -10.87 -27.62 -9.19
CA GLY A 93 -9.55 -28.21 -9.32
C GLY A 93 -8.51 -27.22 -9.83
N PHE A 94 -7.23 -27.54 -9.64
CA PHE A 94 -6.13 -26.81 -10.26
C PHE A 94 -4.99 -27.74 -10.68
N ARG A 95 -4.16 -27.27 -11.60
CA ARG A 95 -2.89 -27.90 -11.99
C ARG A 95 -1.81 -26.84 -12.11
N LEU A 96 -0.61 -27.15 -11.59
CA LEU A 96 0.55 -26.28 -11.71
C LEU A 96 1.39 -26.59 -12.94
N LEU A 97 1.47 -27.86 -13.32
CA LEU A 97 2.23 -28.30 -14.49
C LEU A 97 1.32 -28.98 -15.52
N PRO A 98 1.62 -28.79 -16.82
CA PRO A 98 0.99 -29.57 -17.88
C PRO A 98 1.25 -31.06 -17.67
N GLY A 99 0.19 -31.87 -17.53
CA GLY A 99 0.29 -33.32 -17.34
C GLY A 99 0.18 -33.80 -15.89
N GLU A 100 0.07 -32.90 -14.91
CA GLU A 100 -0.30 -33.27 -13.54
C GLU A 100 -1.78 -33.66 -13.44
N VAL A 101 -2.10 -34.37 -12.35
CA VAL A 101 -3.47 -34.67 -11.96
C VAL A 101 -4.10 -33.41 -11.37
N ASP A 102 -5.39 -33.19 -11.59
CA ASP A 102 -6.12 -32.11 -10.93
C ASP A 102 -6.07 -32.27 -9.41
N GLU A 103 -5.55 -31.26 -8.73
CA GLU A 103 -5.59 -31.17 -7.27
C GLU A 103 -6.79 -30.33 -6.82
N PRO A 104 -7.35 -30.58 -5.62
CA PRO A 104 -8.45 -29.76 -5.09
C PRO A 104 -8.02 -28.31 -4.90
N LEU A 105 -8.82 -27.36 -5.38
CA LEU A 105 -8.51 -25.92 -5.34
C LEU A 105 -8.17 -25.38 -3.95
N ALA A 106 -8.70 -25.99 -2.88
CA ALA A 106 -8.35 -25.68 -1.50
C ALA A 106 -6.84 -25.82 -1.20
N LEU A 107 -6.10 -26.62 -1.96
CA LEU A 107 -4.65 -26.81 -1.81
C LEU A 107 -3.82 -25.82 -2.63
N LEU A 108 -4.43 -25.01 -3.49
CA LEU A 108 -3.71 -24.11 -4.39
C LEU A 108 -2.82 -23.13 -3.63
N SER A 109 -3.37 -22.42 -2.63
CA SER A 109 -2.60 -21.48 -1.82
C SER A 109 -1.42 -22.16 -1.12
N LYS A 110 -1.66 -23.34 -0.52
CA LYS A 110 -0.63 -24.14 0.14
C LYS A 110 0.46 -24.59 -0.84
N ARG A 111 0.10 -25.03 -2.05
CA ARG A 111 1.05 -25.47 -3.08
C ARG A 111 1.87 -24.33 -3.65
N LEU A 112 1.29 -23.15 -3.79
CA LEU A 112 2.00 -21.92 -4.16
C LEU A 112 2.89 -21.41 -3.01
N GLY A 113 2.84 -22.00 -1.81
CA GLY A 113 3.56 -21.51 -0.65
C GLY A 113 3.03 -20.17 -0.15
N LEU A 114 1.79 -19.85 -0.50
CA LEU A 114 1.01 -18.74 0.00
C LEU A 114 0.37 -19.19 1.33
N ASP A 115 1.21 -19.59 2.29
CA ASP A 115 0.75 -19.83 3.65
C ASP A 115 0.35 -18.47 4.24
N GLU A 116 -0.97 -18.33 4.40
CA GLU A 116 -1.71 -17.13 4.79
C GLU A 116 -1.68 -16.00 3.74
N PRO A 117 -2.81 -15.30 3.50
CA PRO A 117 -2.71 -13.98 2.91
C PRO A 117 -1.73 -13.24 3.81
N ALA A 118 -0.65 -12.67 3.26
CA ALA A 118 0.05 -11.61 3.96
C ALA A 118 -1.08 -10.70 4.42
N ALA A 119 -1.36 -10.71 5.74
CA ALA A 119 -2.42 -9.91 6.31
C ALA A 119 -2.22 -8.56 5.64
N HIS A 120 -3.27 -8.04 4.99
CA HIS A 120 -3.24 -6.69 4.44
C HIS A 120 -2.39 -5.91 5.40
N TYR A 121 -1.22 -5.44 4.95
CA TYR A 121 -0.44 -4.52 5.75
C TYR A 121 -1.30 -3.26 5.76
N THR A 122 -2.33 -3.31 6.59
CA THR A 122 -2.91 -2.18 7.24
C THR A 122 -1.72 -1.73 8.07
N PRO A 123 -1.03 -0.64 7.67
CA PRO A 123 -0.02 -0.09 8.55
C PRO A 123 -0.68 -0.02 9.93
N PRO A 124 -0.08 -0.62 10.98
CA PRO A 124 -0.66 -0.54 12.30
C PRO A 124 -1.00 0.93 12.53
N PRO A 125 -2.23 1.27 12.97
CA PRO A 125 -2.61 2.65 13.20
C PRO A 125 -1.48 3.26 14.00
N ALA A 126 -0.83 4.30 13.46
CA ALA A 126 0.47 4.74 13.95
C ALA A 126 0.38 4.93 15.47
N VAL A 127 0.82 3.91 16.20
CA VAL A 127 0.79 3.92 17.66
C VAL A 127 1.92 4.85 18.01
N VAL A 128 1.57 6.12 18.15
CA VAL A 128 2.50 7.16 18.56
C VAL A 128 3.06 6.67 19.88
N SER A 129 4.30 6.21 19.86
CA SER A 129 4.94 5.73 21.06
C SER A 129 4.98 6.88 22.06
N ALA A 130 4.91 6.58 23.36
CA ALA A 130 5.06 7.61 24.38
C ALA A 130 6.32 8.48 24.16
N ALA A 131 7.38 7.87 23.61
CA ALA A 131 8.59 8.56 23.19
C ALA A 131 8.36 9.56 22.04
N GLN A 132 7.57 9.21 21.01
CA GLN A 132 7.26 10.10 19.91
C GLN A 132 6.37 11.27 20.35
N THR A 133 5.38 11.04 21.21
CA THR A 133 4.59 12.12 21.83
C THR A 133 5.47 13.05 22.66
N PHE A 134 6.41 12.49 23.44
CA PHE A 134 7.36 13.27 24.22
C PHE A 134 8.27 14.14 23.34
N VAL A 135 8.81 13.59 22.24
CA VAL A 135 9.63 14.36 21.28
C VAL A 135 8.82 15.49 20.65
N MET A 136 7.56 15.26 20.29
CA MET A 136 6.68 16.30 19.74
C MET A 136 6.41 17.43 20.75
N LEU A 137 6.16 17.08 22.01
CA LEU A 137 5.96 18.07 23.09
C LEU A 137 7.24 18.86 23.36
N LEU A 138 8.40 18.20 23.41
CA LEU A 138 9.69 18.84 23.62
C LEU A 138 10.02 19.80 22.48
N THR A 139 9.78 19.38 21.23
CA THR A 139 9.99 20.22 20.04
C THR A 139 9.08 21.44 20.06
N SER A 140 7.79 21.23 20.38
CA SER A 140 6.82 22.32 20.49
C SER A 140 7.21 23.33 21.57
N PHE A 141 7.68 22.84 22.72
CA PHE A 141 8.17 23.69 23.80
C PHE A 141 9.42 24.48 23.38
N GLY A 142 10.36 23.83 22.67
CA GLY A 142 11.53 24.49 22.10
C GLY A 142 11.14 25.64 21.16
N CYS A 143 10.26 25.38 20.20
CA CYS A 143 9.75 26.41 19.29
C CYS A 143 9.09 27.58 20.04
N LEU A 144 8.31 27.30 21.09
CA LEU A 144 7.67 28.33 21.91
C LEU A 144 8.70 29.26 22.56
N VAL A 145 9.77 28.71 23.14
CA VAL A 145 10.85 29.49 23.75
C VAL A 145 11.50 30.41 22.70
N PHE A 146 11.76 29.92 21.49
CA PHE A 146 12.32 30.74 20.42
C PHE A 146 11.37 31.82 19.91
N VAL A 147 10.07 31.55 19.82
CA VAL A 147 9.06 32.56 19.46
C VAL A 147 9.02 33.66 20.52
N LEU A 148 9.00 33.31 21.81
CA LEU A 148 9.03 34.28 22.90
C LEU A 148 10.34 35.08 22.92
N GLY A 149 11.48 34.44 22.66
CA GLY A 149 12.77 35.11 22.51
C GLY A 149 12.80 36.07 21.32
N GLY A 150 12.22 35.68 20.18
CA GLY A 150 12.08 36.54 19.00
C GLY A 150 11.19 37.75 19.26
N LEU A 151 10.04 37.56 19.92
CA LEU A 151 9.15 38.64 20.37
C LEU A 151 9.86 39.59 21.34
N TRP A 152 10.63 39.04 22.29
CA TRP A 152 11.43 39.83 23.21
C TRP A 152 12.47 40.67 22.46
N MET A 153 13.24 40.08 21.53
CA MET A 153 14.22 40.80 20.71
C MET A 153 13.57 41.89 19.84
N MET A 154 12.37 41.66 19.31
CA MET A 154 11.64 42.70 18.58
C MET A 154 11.30 43.90 19.47
N TRP A 155 10.97 43.66 20.74
CA TRP A 155 10.59 44.71 21.67
C TRP A 155 11.80 45.42 22.29
N SER A 156 12.77 44.66 22.79
CA SER A 156 13.96 45.20 23.48
C SER A 156 15.07 45.65 22.53
N GLY A 157 14.98 45.31 21.24
CA GLY A 157 15.98 45.61 20.23
C GLY A 157 16.13 47.11 19.99
N GLN A 158 17.34 47.62 20.21
CA GLN A 158 17.70 49.02 19.96
C GLN A 158 17.99 49.29 18.48
N THR A 159 18.42 48.27 17.73
CA THR A 159 18.73 48.41 16.30
C THR A 159 17.63 47.81 15.42
N ALA A 160 17.48 48.36 14.20
CA ALA A 160 16.57 47.80 13.20
C ALA A 160 16.94 46.36 12.85
N LYS A 161 18.24 46.01 12.87
CA LYS A 161 18.73 44.65 12.62
C LYS A 161 18.20 43.68 13.67
N ASP A 162 18.24 44.02 14.95
CA ASP A 162 17.74 43.15 16.04
C ASP A 162 16.25 42.86 15.87
N ARG A 163 15.47 43.87 15.47
CA ARG A 163 14.03 43.74 15.23
C ARG A 163 13.70 42.84 14.05
N TRP A 164 14.41 42.98 12.93
CA TRP A 164 14.26 42.09 11.77
C TRP A 164 14.67 40.66 12.09
N THR A 165 15.72 40.48 12.89
CA THR A 165 16.18 39.15 13.33
C THR A 165 15.14 38.48 14.23
N GLY A 166 14.56 39.24 15.17
CA GLY A 166 13.46 38.77 16.02
C GLY A 166 12.21 38.39 15.21
N LEU A 167 11.82 39.22 14.23
CA LEU A 167 10.68 38.94 13.36
C LEU A 167 10.87 37.65 12.55
N ALA A 168 12.06 37.45 11.96
CA ALA A 168 12.38 36.23 11.23
C ALA A 168 12.29 34.99 12.13
N GLY A 169 12.76 35.08 13.37
CA GLY A 169 12.63 34.02 14.37
C GLY A 169 11.16 33.70 14.68
N VAL A 170 10.34 34.71 14.96
CA VAL A 170 8.91 34.52 15.25
C VAL A 170 8.18 33.83 14.10
N VAL A 171 8.42 34.26 12.85
CA VAL A 171 7.77 33.68 11.68
C VAL A 171 8.20 32.24 11.45
N PHE A 172 9.51 31.97 11.50
CA PHE A 172 10.04 30.63 11.24
C PHE A 172 9.60 29.63 12.31
N PHE A 173 9.85 29.93 13.59
CA PHE A 173 9.50 29.03 14.68
C PHE A 173 7.99 28.95 14.92
N GLY A 174 7.25 30.02 14.62
CA GLY A 174 5.79 30.02 14.63
C GLY A 174 5.20 29.08 13.56
N ALA A 175 5.74 29.10 12.34
CA ALA A 175 5.33 28.17 11.28
C ALA A 175 5.66 26.71 11.65
N CYS A 176 6.84 26.44 12.21
CA CYS A 176 7.20 25.09 12.69
C CYS A 176 6.23 24.61 13.79
N MET A 177 5.90 25.47 14.75
CA MET A 177 4.95 25.16 15.81
C MET A 177 3.54 24.87 15.25
N TRP A 178 3.10 25.67 14.26
CA TRP A 178 1.81 25.48 13.60
C TRP A 178 1.72 24.13 12.89
N VAL A 179 2.75 23.75 12.12
CA VAL A 179 2.80 22.44 11.45
C VAL A 179 2.72 21.31 12.48
N SER A 180 3.51 21.38 13.55
CA SER A 180 3.49 20.37 14.62
C SER A 180 2.13 20.25 15.31
N LEU A 181 1.46 21.38 15.59
CA LEU A 181 0.10 21.41 16.15
C LEU A 181 -0.94 20.87 15.18
N SER A 182 -0.82 21.17 13.90
CA SER A 182 -1.74 20.69 12.86
C SER A 182 -1.68 19.18 12.72
N GLU A 183 -0.49 18.58 12.81
CA GLU A 183 -0.30 17.14 12.85
C GLU A 183 -0.88 16.50 14.12
N MET A 184 -0.78 17.15 15.28
CA MET A 184 -1.41 16.63 16.50
C MET A 184 -2.94 16.66 16.41
N ARG A 185 -3.51 17.68 15.75
CA ARG A 185 -4.96 17.83 15.58
C ARG A 185 -5.52 16.81 14.58
N SER A 186 -4.83 16.59 13.45
CA SER A 186 -5.24 15.60 12.46
C SER A 186 -5.21 14.17 13.00
N ARG A 187 -4.37 13.90 14.02
CA ARG A 187 -4.27 12.59 14.70
C ARG A 187 -5.33 12.34 15.78
N ARG A 188 -6.10 13.36 16.19
CA ARG A 188 -7.18 13.23 17.20
C ARG A 188 -8.59 13.11 16.57
N SER A 189 -8.73 13.41 15.29
CA SER A 189 -9.98 13.31 14.52
C SER A 189 -10.08 12.00 13.77
#